data_AF-T0R108-F1
#
_entry.id   AF-T0R108-F1
#
_cell.length_a   1.000
_cell.length_b   1.000
_cell.length_c   1.000
_cell.angle_alpha   90.00
_cell.angle_beta   90.00
_cell.angle_gamma   90.00
#
_symmetry.space_group_name_H-M   'P 1'
#
loop_
_entity.id
_entity.type
_entity.pdbx_description
1 polymer ?
#
loop_
_entity_poly.entity_id
_entity_poly.type
_entity_poly.pdbx_seq_one_letter_code
_entity_poly.pdbx_strand_id
1 'polypeptide(L)'
;MQRILLATLAATAVSASFTPAERTQLTTPLNAWLHEFGAESLPSGVNASQTEELLTRLASANKAIAGLSATQPSATFGLGPMALYTHEEFKVFLGRSFKRGKRVLRSADVDYATLAASTATDVVDWTTSTCVNPIKNQGKCGSCWAFSATGAVES
;
A
#
# COMPACT_ATOMS: atom_id res chain seq x y z
N MET A 1 54.49 -1.78 10.44
CA MET A 1 53.77 -0.49 10.41
C MET A 1 52.80 -0.54 9.24
N GLN A 2 51.49 -0.61 9.47
CA GLN A 2 50.50 -0.31 8.43
C GLN A 2 49.21 0.12 9.13
N ARG A 3 49.02 1.44 9.32
CA ARG A 3 47.78 2.00 9.84
C ARG A 3 46.81 2.13 8.67
N ILE A 4 45.80 1.27 8.62
CA ILE A 4 44.70 1.38 7.66
C ILE A 4 43.75 2.46 8.21
N LEU A 5 43.78 3.64 7.60
CA LEU A 5 42.82 4.71 7.84
C LEU A 5 41.51 4.37 7.11
N LEU A 6 40.54 3.86 7.85
CA LEU A 6 39.15 3.76 7.40
C LEU A 6 38.54 5.17 7.42
N ALA A 7 38.50 5.81 6.26
CA ALA A 7 37.74 7.04 6.06
C ALA A 7 36.25 6.69 6.04
N THR A 8 35.56 6.90 7.16
CA THR A 8 34.10 6.85 7.24
C THR A 8 33.54 8.09 6.54
N LEU A 9 33.15 7.95 5.28
CA LEU A 9 32.25 8.89 4.62
C LEU A 9 30.88 8.77 5.31
N ALA A 10 30.64 9.61 6.32
CA ALA A 10 29.30 9.88 6.79
C ALA A 10 28.57 10.63 5.66
N ALA A 11 27.78 9.91 4.87
CA ALA A 11 26.81 10.51 3.99
C ALA A 11 25.77 11.20 4.88
N THR A 12 25.97 12.48 5.16
CA THR A 12 24.91 13.34 5.68
C THR A 12 23.84 13.39 4.60
N ALA A 13 22.79 12.59 4.77
CA ALA A 13 21.56 12.77 4.00
C ALA A 13 21.08 14.18 4.31
N VAL A 14 21.33 15.11 3.40
CA VAL A 14 20.71 16.44 3.42
C VAL A 14 19.23 16.16 3.28
N SER A 15 18.50 16.20 4.39
CA SER A 15 17.05 16.36 4.38
C SER A 15 16.79 17.70 3.70
N ALA A 16 16.60 17.68 2.38
CA ALA A 16 16.32 18.87 1.59
C ALA A 16 15.09 19.53 2.21
N SER A 17 15.33 20.62 2.91
CA SER A 17 14.29 21.34 3.63
C SER A 17 13.48 22.10 2.59
N PHE A 18 12.16 21.88 2.55
CA PHE A 18 11.29 22.60 1.62
C PHE A 18 11.41 24.11 1.83
N THR A 19 11.45 24.86 0.73
CA THR A 19 11.32 26.31 0.77
C THR A 19 9.96 26.70 1.37
N PRO A 20 9.80 27.94 1.91
CA PRO A 20 8.51 28.40 2.42
C PRO A 20 7.37 28.30 1.39
N ALA A 21 7.67 28.54 0.12
CA ALA A 21 6.71 28.43 -0.98
C ALA A 21 6.28 26.96 -1.21
N GLU A 22 7.22 26.03 -1.29
CA GLU A 22 6.93 24.59 -1.45
C GLU A 22 6.14 24.04 -0.25
N ARG A 23 6.50 24.44 0.97
CA ARG A 23 5.75 24.08 2.18
C ARG A 23 4.30 24.51 2.07
N THR A 24 4.06 25.74 1.63
CA THR A 24 2.70 26.27 1.45
C THR A 24 1.91 25.46 0.43
N GLN A 25 2.54 25.09 -0.69
CA GLN A 25 1.90 24.27 -1.74
C GLN A 25 1.56 22.84 -1.27
N LEU A 26 2.36 22.27 -0.38
CA LEU A 26 2.17 20.90 0.13
C LEU A 26 1.25 20.84 1.36
N THR A 27 1.14 21.92 2.13
CA THR A 27 0.36 21.94 3.38
C THR A 27 -1.14 21.76 3.12
N THR A 28 -1.69 22.44 2.10
CA THR A 28 -3.12 22.33 1.80
C THR A 28 -3.53 20.92 1.36
N PRO A 29 -2.84 20.26 0.40
CA PRO A 29 -3.13 18.87 0.07
C PRO A 29 -2.87 17.90 1.23
N LEU A 30 -1.85 18.14 2.08
CA LEU A 30 -1.61 17.32 3.26
C LEU A 30 -2.79 17.38 4.24
N ASN A 31 -3.32 18.58 4.50
CA ASN A 31 -4.46 18.76 5.38
C ASN A 31 -5.73 18.12 4.80
N ALA A 32 -5.94 18.23 3.48
CA ALA A 32 -7.05 17.56 2.80
C ALA A 32 -6.94 16.03 2.93
N TRP A 33 -5.75 15.48 2.71
CA TRP A 33 -5.49 14.04 2.87
C TRP A 33 -5.72 13.57 4.32
N LEU A 34 -5.24 14.33 5.31
CA LEU A 34 -5.45 14.02 6.73
C LEU A 34 -6.94 14.12 7.13
N HIS A 35 -7.69 15.04 6.53
CA HIS A 35 -9.13 15.15 6.73
C HIS A 35 -9.88 13.97 6.11
N GLU A 36 -9.49 13.53 4.92
CA GLU A 36 -10.15 12.44 4.19
C GLU A 36 -9.87 11.06 4.81
N PHE A 37 -8.60 10.77 5.15
CA PHE A 37 -8.18 9.42 5.57
C PHE A 37 -7.86 9.30 7.06
N GLY A 38 -7.79 10.41 7.78
CA GLY A 38 -7.51 10.44 9.21
C GLY A 38 -6.07 10.05 9.60
N ALA A 39 -5.74 10.31 10.87
CA ALA A 39 -4.42 9.99 11.42
C ALA A 39 -4.20 8.47 11.56
N GLU A 40 -5.27 7.68 11.61
CA GLU A 40 -5.25 6.23 11.62
C GLU A 40 -4.63 5.64 10.34
N SER A 41 -4.70 6.38 9.23
CA SER A 41 -4.08 5.97 7.96
C SER A 41 -2.57 6.20 7.95
N LEU A 42 -1.98 6.82 8.97
CA LEU A 42 -0.54 6.99 9.05
C LEU A 42 0.20 5.67 9.37
N PRO A 43 1.44 5.51 8.85
CA PRO A 43 2.33 4.41 9.20
C PRO A 43 2.60 4.30 10.70
N SER A 44 2.99 3.10 11.15
CA SER A 44 3.36 2.91 12.56
C SER A 44 4.59 3.75 12.92
N GLY A 45 4.50 4.57 13.97
CA GLY A 45 5.58 5.47 14.38
C GLY A 45 5.55 6.86 13.71
N VAL A 46 4.62 7.10 12.79
CA VAL A 46 4.37 8.41 12.19
C VAL A 46 3.09 8.99 12.76
N ASN A 47 3.10 10.26 13.14
CA ASN A 47 1.92 10.96 13.67
C ASN A 47 1.74 12.34 13.02
N ALA A 48 0.53 12.90 13.19
CA ALA A 48 0.11 14.16 12.55
C ALA A 48 0.94 15.39 12.94
N SER A 49 1.68 15.36 14.05
CA SER A 49 2.55 16.48 14.48
C SER A 49 3.89 16.53 13.72
N GLN A 50 4.28 15.46 13.02
CA GLN A 50 5.54 15.38 12.29
C GLN A 50 5.40 16.03 10.89
N THR A 51 5.03 17.30 10.85
CA THR A 51 4.65 17.98 9.60
C THR A 51 5.73 17.89 8.51
N GLU A 52 7.00 18.14 8.80
CA GLU A 52 8.07 18.06 7.79
C GLU A 52 8.25 16.65 7.19
N GLU A 53 8.10 15.61 8.03
CA GLU A 53 8.12 14.21 7.59
C GLU A 53 6.93 13.91 6.66
N LEU A 54 5.74 14.40 7.03
CA LEU A 54 4.52 14.22 6.23
C LEU A 54 4.60 14.97 4.89
N LEU A 55 5.15 16.18 4.87
CA LEU A 55 5.39 16.93 3.63
C LEU A 55 6.39 16.20 2.72
N THR A 56 7.43 15.61 3.31
CA THR A 56 8.41 14.79 2.57
C THR A 56 7.76 13.57 1.93
N ARG A 57 6.93 12.86 2.67
CA ARG A 57 6.18 11.70 2.19
C ARG A 57 5.18 12.08 1.10
N LEU A 58 4.45 13.17 1.29
CA LEU A 58 3.50 13.67 0.30
C LEU A 58 4.19 14.09 -1.01
N ALA A 59 5.31 14.81 -0.93
CA ALA A 59 6.11 15.18 -2.09
C ALA A 59 6.63 13.93 -2.83
N SER A 60 7.10 12.93 -2.10
CA SER A 60 7.52 11.63 -2.67
C SER A 60 6.36 10.92 -3.37
N ALA A 61 5.17 10.89 -2.77
CA ALA A 61 3.97 10.29 -3.36
C ALA A 61 3.56 11.00 -4.66
N ASN A 62 3.52 12.34 -4.65
CA ASN A 62 3.22 13.14 -5.84
C ASN A 62 4.22 12.91 -6.97
N LYS A 63 5.52 12.80 -6.65
CA LYS A 63 6.56 12.46 -7.63
C LYS A 63 6.34 11.07 -8.23
N ALA A 64 5.98 10.08 -7.41
CA ALA A 64 5.68 8.73 -7.87
C ALA A 64 4.45 8.69 -8.79
N ILE A 65 3.38 9.39 -8.41
CA ILE A 65 2.17 9.55 -9.23
C ILE A 65 2.50 10.16 -10.58
N ALA A 66 3.28 11.25 -10.62
CA ALA A 66 3.67 11.89 -11.87
C ALA A 66 4.47 10.95 -12.79
N GLY A 67 5.39 10.16 -12.23
CA GLY A 67 6.14 9.15 -12.97
C GLY A 67 5.25 8.04 -13.52
N LEU A 68 4.35 7.49 -12.69
CA LEU A 68 3.44 6.41 -13.08
C LEU A 68 2.48 6.86 -14.18
N SER A 69 1.85 8.03 -14.02
CA SER A 69 0.93 8.60 -15.01
C SER A 69 1.59 8.84 -16.37
N ALA A 70 2.88 9.17 -16.41
CA ALA A 70 3.63 9.33 -17.67
C ALA A 70 3.90 7.99 -18.38
N THR A 71 4.03 6.90 -17.62
CA THR A 71 4.40 5.57 -18.14
C THR A 71 3.22 4.64 -18.38
N GLN A 72 2.08 4.87 -17.71
CA GLN A 72 0.94 3.97 -17.71
C GLN A 72 -0.35 4.72 -18.08
N PRO A 73 -0.58 5.00 -19.37
CA PRO A 73 -1.69 5.86 -19.83
C PRO A 73 -3.08 5.21 -19.66
N SER A 74 -3.15 3.90 -19.46
CA SER A 74 -4.40 3.17 -19.24
C SER A 74 -4.87 3.18 -17.77
N ALA A 75 -4.11 3.80 -16.87
CA ALA A 75 -4.41 3.83 -15.44
C ALA A 75 -4.39 5.26 -14.90
N THR A 76 -5.23 5.52 -13.89
CA THR A 76 -5.26 6.77 -13.15
C THR A 76 -4.63 6.57 -11.79
N PHE A 77 -3.74 7.47 -11.40
CA PHE A 77 -3.03 7.42 -10.12
C PHE A 77 -3.41 8.62 -9.24
N GLY A 78 -3.54 8.38 -7.94
CA GLY A 78 -3.93 9.39 -6.97
C GLY A 78 -3.47 9.04 -5.56
N LEU A 79 -3.70 9.95 -4.62
CA LEU A 79 -3.32 9.78 -3.22
C LEU A 79 -4.40 8.95 -2.50
N GLY A 80 -4.12 7.67 -2.25
CA GLY A 80 -4.97 6.82 -1.41
C GLY A 80 -4.61 6.89 0.08
N PRO A 81 -5.29 6.10 0.95
CA PRO A 81 -5.04 6.06 2.40
C PRO A 81 -3.63 5.56 2.77
N MET A 82 -2.90 4.97 1.84
CA MET A 82 -1.54 4.50 2.04
C MET A 82 -0.49 5.40 1.37
N ALA A 83 -0.89 6.57 0.84
CA ALA A 83 0.00 7.44 0.06
C ALA A 83 1.22 7.94 0.85
N LEU A 84 1.11 8.07 2.18
CA LEU A 84 2.19 8.55 3.02
C LEU A 84 3.09 7.42 3.57
N TYR A 85 2.94 6.18 3.11
CA TYR A 85 3.86 5.10 3.44
C TYR A 85 5.11 5.19 2.56
N THR A 86 6.27 4.95 3.15
CA THR A 86 7.46 4.59 2.38
C THR A 86 7.28 3.19 1.79
N HIS A 87 8.08 2.86 0.77
CA HIS A 87 8.06 1.54 0.15
C HIS A 87 8.28 0.42 1.19
N GLU A 88 9.24 0.58 2.10
CA GLU A 88 9.55 -0.44 3.11
C GLU A 88 8.44 -0.57 4.15
N GLU A 89 7.85 0.54 4.62
CA GLU A 89 6.72 0.47 5.55
C GLU A 89 5.49 -0.18 4.88
N PHE A 90 5.22 0.14 3.61
CA PHE A 90 4.11 -0.46 2.86
C PHE A 90 4.33 -1.97 2.65
N LYS A 91 5.56 -2.39 2.33
CA LYS A 91 5.95 -3.79 2.23
C LYS A 91 5.76 -4.53 3.55
N VAL A 92 6.18 -3.93 4.68
CA VAL A 92 5.96 -4.50 6.01
C VAL A 92 4.46 -4.59 6.34
N PHE A 93 3.67 -3.57 5.99
CA PHE A 93 2.22 -3.57 6.18
C PHE A 93 1.54 -4.74 5.45
N LEU A 94 1.85 -4.93 4.16
CA LEU A 94 1.37 -6.07 3.38
C LEU A 94 1.91 -7.41 3.90
N GLY A 95 3.17 -7.42 4.34
CA GLY A 95 3.89 -8.58 4.85
C GLY A 95 3.28 -9.26 6.09
N ARG A 96 2.42 -8.55 6.85
CA ARG A 96 1.88 -9.04 8.13
C ARG A 96 1.14 -10.37 8.00
N SER A 97 0.39 -10.55 6.93
CA SER A 97 -0.40 -11.77 6.67
C SER A 97 0.45 -12.96 6.21
N PHE A 98 1.69 -12.73 5.77
CA PHE A 98 2.54 -13.74 5.13
C PHE A 98 3.41 -14.54 6.11
N LYS A 99 3.21 -14.37 7.43
CA LYS A 99 3.88 -15.18 8.45
C LYS A 99 3.36 -16.62 8.42
N ARG A 100 3.77 -17.39 7.40
CA ARG A 100 3.46 -18.82 7.29
C ARG A 100 4.23 -19.57 8.36
N GLY A 101 3.51 -20.37 9.15
CA GLY A 101 4.13 -21.46 9.90
C GLY A 101 4.75 -22.49 8.95
N LYS A 102 5.57 -23.41 9.48
CA LYS A 102 6.18 -24.52 8.72
C LYS A 102 5.17 -25.52 8.13
N ARG A 103 3.87 -25.27 8.29
CA ARG A 103 2.81 -26.17 7.85
C ARG A 103 2.65 -26.07 6.33
N VAL A 104 2.79 -27.21 5.67
CA VAL A 104 2.46 -27.38 4.26
C VAL A 104 0.94 -27.25 4.12
N LEU A 105 0.48 -26.47 3.14
CA LEU A 105 -0.95 -26.39 2.82
C LEU A 105 -1.39 -27.76 2.30
N ARG A 106 -2.52 -28.27 2.79
CA ARG A 106 -3.10 -29.49 2.23
C ARG A 106 -3.60 -29.14 0.83
N SER A 107 -3.20 -29.94 -0.16
CA SER A 107 -3.86 -29.90 -1.46
C SER A 107 -5.32 -30.32 -1.26
N ALA A 108 -6.24 -29.64 -1.94
CA ALA A 108 -7.57 -30.19 -2.11
C ALA A 108 -7.43 -31.43 -3.02
N ASP A 109 -8.12 -32.52 -2.67
CA ASP A 109 -8.20 -33.72 -3.51
C ASP A 109 -9.37 -33.54 -4.47
N VAL A 110 -9.20 -32.63 -5.43
CA VAL A 110 -10.21 -32.27 -6.42
C VAL A 110 -9.71 -32.74 -7.78
N ASP A 111 -10.47 -33.65 -8.40
CA ASP A 111 -10.24 -34.02 -9.78
C ASP A 111 -10.85 -32.95 -10.70
N TYR A 112 -10.02 -31.96 -11.05
CA TYR A 112 -10.42 -30.87 -11.95
C TYR A 112 -10.85 -31.36 -13.35
N ALA A 113 -10.47 -32.56 -13.78
CA ALA A 113 -10.89 -33.12 -15.06
C ALA A 113 -12.38 -33.55 -15.06
N THR A 114 -12.96 -33.74 -13.88
CA THR A 114 -14.38 -34.10 -13.72
C THR A 114 -15.30 -32.90 -13.58
N LEU A 115 -14.74 -31.68 -13.45
CA LEU A 115 -15.54 -30.47 -13.34
C LEU A 115 -16.18 -30.15 -14.69
N ALA A 116 -17.46 -29.75 -14.64
CA ALA A 116 -18.16 -29.28 -15.83
C ALA A 116 -17.43 -28.06 -16.40
N ALA A 117 -17.34 -28.01 -17.74
CA ALA A 117 -16.81 -26.84 -18.42
C ALA A 117 -17.66 -25.61 -18.06
N SER A 118 -16.99 -24.46 -17.89
CA SER A 118 -17.68 -23.19 -17.67
C SER A 118 -18.63 -22.92 -18.83
N THR A 119 -19.88 -22.55 -18.51
CA THR A 119 -20.87 -22.10 -19.49
C THR A 119 -20.79 -20.60 -19.76
N ALA A 120 -19.83 -19.89 -19.17
CA ALA A 120 -19.65 -18.47 -19.38
C ALA A 120 -19.16 -18.20 -20.81
N THR A 121 -19.94 -17.45 -21.58
CA THR A 121 -19.64 -17.10 -22.98
C THR A 121 -18.95 -15.74 -23.12
N ASP A 122 -19.04 -14.89 -22.10
CA ASP A 122 -18.65 -13.49 -22.12
C ASP A 122 -17.92 -13.08 -20.82
N VAL A 123 -17.69 -11.77 -20.65
CA VAL A 123 -17.12 -11.20 -19.42
C VAL A 123 -18.04 -11.48 -18.23
N VAL A 124 -17.50 -12.12 -17.20
CA VAL A 124 -18.22 -12.38 -15.95
C VAL A 124 -17.81 -11.34 -14.92
N ASP A 125 -18.80 -10.57 -14.44
CA ASP A 125 -18.65 -9.67 -13.31
C ASP A 125 -19.63 -10.04 -12.18
N TRP A 126 -19.12 -10.76 -11.18
CA TRP A 126 -19.89 -11.19 -10.01
C TRP A 126 -20.40 -10.02 -9.16
N THR A 127 -19.81 -8.82 -9.27
CA THR A 127 -20.25 -7.64 -8.51
C THR A 127 -21.63 -7.15 -8.93
N THR A 128 -22.11 -7.57 -10.11
CA THR A 128 -23.47 -7.32 -10.59
C THR A 128 -24.52 -8.23 -9.94
N SER A 129 -24.08 -9.29 -9.26
CA SER A 129 -24.96 -10.19 -8.50
C SER A 129 -25.20 -9.69 -7.08
N THR A 130 -26.20 -10.26 -6.39
CA THR A 130 -26.44 -10.00 -4.97
C THR A 130 -25.49 -10.77 -4.04
N CYS A 131 -24.62 -11.63 -4.59
CA CYS A 131 -23.76 -12.52 -3.80
C CYS A 131 -22.43 -11.86 -3.40
N VAL A 132 -22.04 -10.76 -4.05
CA VAL A 132 -20.82 -10.03 -3.70
C VAL A 132 -21.11 -8.94 -2.68
N ASN A 133 -20.55 -9.10 -1.49
CA ASN A 133 -20.68 -8.11 -0.41
C ASN A 133 -19.96 -6.78 -0.73
N PRO A 134 -20.38 -5.65 -0.13
CA PRO A 134 -19.67 -4.39 -0.20
C PRO A 134 -18.20 -4.51 0.25
N ILE A 135 -17.34 -3.63 -0.28
CA ILE A 135 -15.92 -3.59 0.04
C ILE A 135 -15.73 -3.38 1.55
N LYS A 136 -14.97 -4.27 2.19
CA LYS A 136 -14.62 -4.22 3.62
C LYS A 136 -13.17 -3.71 3.78
N ASN A 137 -12.84 -3.17 4.97
CA ASN A 137 -11.47 -2.72 5.31
C ASN A 137 -10.84 -3.64 6.36
N GLN A 138 -9.70 -4.27 6.04
CA GLN A 138 -8.96 -5.17 6.94
C GLN A 138 -8.23 -4.45 8.09
N GLY A 139 -8.07 -3.13 8.00
CA GLY A 139 -7.27 -2.33 8.92
C GLY A 139 -5.83 -2.83 9.03
N LYS A 140 -5.26 -2.73 10.24
CA LYS A 140 -3.85 -3.03 10.53
C LYS A 140 -3.57 -4.48 10.99
N CYS A 141 -4.59 -5.35 10.94
CA CYS A 141 -4.57 -6.69 11.55
C CYS A 141 -3.67 -7.69 10.78
N GLY A 142 -3.54 -7.55 9.46
CA GLY A 142 -2.92 -8.60 8.63
C GLY A 142 -3.85 -9.80 8.42
N SER A 143 -5.14 -9.52 8.27
CA SER A 143 -6.22 -10.50 8.15
C SER A 143 -6.69 -10.73 6.71
N CYS A 144 -5.93 -10.30 5.69
CA CYS A 144 -6.36 -10.42 4.29
C CYS A 144 -6.70 -11.86 3.87
N TRP A 145 -6.04 -12.87 4.47
CA TRP A 145 -6.35 -14.29 4.26
C TRP A 145 -7.78 -14.65 4.70
N ALA A 146 -8.25 -14.07 5.81
CA ALA A 146 -9.60 -14.30 6.32
C ALA A 146 -10.62 -13.59 5.43
N PHE A 147 -10.35 -12.36 5.02
CA PHE A 147 -11.22 -11.60 4.11
C PHE A 147 -11.37 -12.28 2.74
N SER A 148 -10.27 -12.81 2.21
CA SER A 148 -10.29 -13.59 0.96
C SER A 148 -11.11 -14.88 1.12
N ALA A 149 -10.93 -15.62 2.22
CA ALA A 149 -11.67 -16.84 2.48
C ALA A 149 -13.18 -16.57 2.67
N THR A 150 -13.55 -15.57 3.48
CA THR A 150 -14.96 -15.22 3.68
C THR A 150 -15.58 -14.68 2.40
N GLY A 151 -14.87 -13.85 1.63
CA GLY A 151 -15.38 -13.34 0.35
C GLY A 151 -15.74 -14.46 -0.62
N ALA A 152 -14.89 -15.48 -0.73
CA ALA A 152 -15.15 -16.64 -1.57
C ALA A 152 -16.31 -17.52 -1.06
N VAL A 153 -16.50 -17.62 0.26
CA VAL A 153 -17.57 -18.43 0.88
C VAL A 153 -18.93 -17.72 0.88
N GLU A 154 -18.93 -16.39 0.95
CA GLU A 154 -20.14 -15.55 0.92
C GLU A 154 -20.71 -15.39 -0.50
N SER A 155 -19.89 -15.61 -1.54
CA SER A 155 -20.24 -15.42 -2.96
C SER A 155 -21.00 -16.60 -3.57
#